data_AF-A0A0R1F4U6-F1
#
_entry.id   AF-A0A0R1F4U6-F1
#
_cell.length_a   1.000
_cell.length_b   1.000
_cell.length_c   1.000
_cell.angle_alpha   90.00
_cell.angle_beta   90.00
_cell.angle_gamma   90.00
#
_symmetry.space_group_name_H-M   'P 1'
#
loop_
_entity.id
_entity.type
_entity.pdbx_description
1 polymer ?
#
loop_
_entity_poly.entity_id
_entity_poly.type
_entity_poly.pdbx_seq_one_letter_code
_entity_poly.pdbx_strand_id
1 'polypeptide(L)'
;MLLTDLTARQIRYYEAQGLVKPERNAGNHRTYSLNDVDELLEIRSQMADGFTLADVKRLKHPRHREDSDAEVRKVLRDELLNQSRLNQSPDPGPTIGFRQSH
;
A
#
# COMPACT_ATOMS: atom_id res chain seq x y z
N MET A 1 24.14 -6.78 9.33
CA MET A 1 24.16 -7.90 10.30
C MET A 1 24.04 -9.16 9.44
N LEU A 2 25.00 -10.10 9.49
CA LEU A 2 25.12 -11.17 8.48
C LEU A 2 23.91 -12.12 8.41
N LEU A 3 23.05 -12.15 9.42
CA LEU A 3 21.92 -13.09 9.49
C LEU A 3 20.69 -12.64 8.69
N THR A 4 20.47 -11.34 8.55
CA THR A 4 19.25 -10.79 7.93
C THR A 4 19.49 -10.01 6.66
N ASP A 5 20.76 -9.82 6.24
CA ASP A 5 21.18 -8.90 5.17
C ASP A 5 20.71 -7.43 5.34
N LEU A 6 20.21 -7.09 6.53
CA LEU A 6 19.83 -5.72 6.87
C LEU A 6 21.02 -4.96 7.47
N THR A 7 21.13 -3.69 7.10
CA THR A 7 22.05 -2.76 7.74
C THR A 7 21.56 -2.41 9.14
N ALA A 8 22.49 -2.05 10.05
CA ALA A 8 22.13 -1.59 11.38
C ALA A 8 21.22 -0.34 11.34
N ARG A 9 21.34 0.48 10.28
CA ARG A 9 20.48 1.64 10.05
C ARG A 9 19.03 1.23 9.78
N GLN A 10 18.83 0.24 8.92
CA GLN A 10 17.48 -0.29 8.62
C GLN A 10 16.84 -0.88 9.88
N ILE A 11 17.57 -1.67 10.64
CA ILE A 11 17.04 -2.29 11.87
C ILE A 11 16.62 -1.21 12.89
N ARG A 12 17.44 -0.18 13.11
CA ARG A 12 17.07 0.96 13.98
C ARG A 12 15.85 1.73 13.45
N TYR A 13 15.73 1.82 12.13
CA TYR A 13 14.58 2.47 11.51
C TYR A 13 13.30 1.67 11.74
N TYR A 14 13.34 0.34 11.59
CA TYR A 14 12.19 -0.53 11.87
C TYR A 14 11.80 -0.52 13.35
N GLU A 15 12.79 -0.51 14.26
CA GLU A 15 12.57 -0.29 15.70
C GLU A 15 11.87 1.05 15.96
N ALA A 16 12.35 2.15 15.36
CA ALA A 16 11.74 3.48 15.50
C ALA A 16 10.31 3.54 14.92
N GLN A 17 10.01 2.73 13.90
CA GLN A 17 8.65 2.59 13.36
C GLN A 17 7.75 1.67 14.18
N GLY A 18 8.30 1.01 15.21
CA GLY A 18 7.61 0.10 16.12
C GLY A 18 7.38 -1.29 15.56
N LEU A 19 8.06 -1.66 14.47
CA LEU A 19 7.89 -2.95 13.80
C LEU A 19 8.60 -4.11 14.50
N VAL A 20 9.66 -3.81 15.25
CA VAL A 20 10.43 -4.77 16.04
C VAL A 20 10.75 -4.10 17.38
N LYS A 21 10.65 -4.85 18.47
CA LYS A 21 10.84 -4.32 19.83
C LYS A 21 11.82 -5.19 20.62
N PRO A 22 13.13 -5.07 20.31
CA PRO A 22 14.14 -5.86 20.99
C PRO A 22 14.23 -5.46 22.47
N GLU A 23 14.55 -6.43 23.31
CA GLU A 23 14.82 -6.18 24.72
C GLU A 23 16.13 -5.38 24.90
N ARG A 24 16.24 -4.69 26.02
CA ARG A 24 17.47 -3.97 26.40
C ARG A 24 18.10 -4.66 27.59
N ASN A 25 19.40 -4.93 27.51
CA ASN A 25 20.14 -5.49 28.63
C ASN A 25 20.50 -4.40 29.67
N ALA A 26 21.09 -4.80 30.79
CA ALA A 26 21.53 -3.88 31.85
C ALA A 26 22.53 -2.82 31.39
N GLY A 27 23.27 -3.07 30.30
CA GLY A 27 24.19 -2.13 29.65
C GLY A 27 23.53 -1.26 28.58
N ASN A 28 22.19 -1.25 28.48
CA ASN A 28 21.42 -0.49 27.51
C ASN A 28 21.68 -0.88 26.03
N HIS A 29 22.24 -2.07 25.78
CA HIS A 29 22.39 -2.63 24.45
C HIS A 29 21.14 -3.42 24.05
N ARG A 30 20.83 -3.43 22.75
CA ARG A 30 19.71 -4.18 22.19
C ARG A 30 20.07 -5.66 22.13
N THR A 31 19.19 -6.50 22.66
CA THR A 31 19.25 -7.95 22.52
C THR A 31 18.07 -8.37 21.65
N TYR A 32 18.37 -8.98 20.51
CA TYR A 32 17.36 -9.52 19.60
C TYR A 32 17.14 -11.00 19.92
N SER A 33 15.89 -11.37 20.18
CA SER A 33 15.46 -12.76 20.27
C SER A 33 15.40 -13.41 18.89
N LEU A 34 15.23 -14.74 18.84
CA LEU A 34 14.98 -15.43 17.56
C LEU A 34 13.71 -14.93 16.88
N ASN A 35 12.66 -14.63 17.66
CA ASN A 35 11.43 -14.06 17.13
C ASN A 35 11.67 -12.70 16.46
N ASP A 36 12.49 -11.83 17.06
CA ASP A 36 12.84 -10.54 16.44
C ASP A 36 13.61 -10.73 15.12
N VAL A 37 14.44 -11.78 15.03
CA VAL A 37 15.15 -12.11 13.78
C VAL A 37 14.17 -12.58 12.71
N ASP A 38 13.22 -13.43 13.06
CA ASP A 38 12.18 -13.89 12.13
C ASP A 38 11.33 -12.72 11.60
N GLU A 39 10.96 -11.78 12.48
CA GLU A 39 10.26 -10.56 12.05
C GLU A 39 11.09 -9.72 11.09
N LEU A 40 12.40 -9.55 11.36
CA LEU A 40 13.30 -8.81 10.48
C LEU A 40 13.44 -9.48 9.09
N LEU A 41 13.47 -10.82 9.04
CA LEU A 41 13.51 -11.58 7.80
C LEU A 41 12.19 -11.45 7.01
N GLU A 42 11.06 -11.46 7.71
CA GLU A 42 9.75 -11.27 7.10
C GLU A 42 9.61 -9.87 6.48
N ILE A 43 9.99 -8.83 7.23
CA ILE A 43 10.01 -7.45 6.73
C ILE A 43 10.90 -7.34 5.49
N ARG A 44 12.07 -7.98 5.50
CA ARG A 44 12.97 -8.01 4.34
C ARG A 44 12.31 -8.65 3.13
N SER A 45 11.67 -9.81 3.30
CA SER A 45 10.99 -10.51 2.20
C SER A 45 9.92 -9.63 1.58
N GLN A 46 9.07 -9.02 2.41
CA GLN A 46 8.01 -8.11 1.96
C GLN A 46 8.59 -6.91 1.21
N MET A 47 9.71 -6.33 1.67
CA MET A 47 10.37 -5.26 0.93
C MET A 47 10.96 -5.72 -0.42
N ALA A 48 11.44 -6.97 -0.51
CA ALA A 48 11.90 -7.55 -1.77
C ALA A 48 10.75 -7.79 -2.76
N ASP A 49 9.56 -8.12 -2.24
CA ASP A 49 8.33 -8.28 -3.02
C ASP A 49 7.72 -6.94 -3.46
N GLY A 50 8.33 -5.81 -3.06
CA GLY A 50 7.92 -4.46 -3.47
C GLY A 50 6.98 -3.75 -2.49
N PHE A 51 6.71 -4.32 -1.32
CA PHE A 51 5.89 -3.66 -0.30
C PHE A 51 6.64 -2.48 0.33
N THR A 52 5.89 -1.42 0.63
CA THR A 52 6.42 -0.28 1.40
C THR A 52 6.38 -0.59 2.89
N LEU A 53 7.21 0.11 3.67
CA LEU A 53 7.21 -0.07 5.13
C LEU A 53 5.85 0.26 5.78
N ALA A 54 5.05 1.14 5.15
CA ALA A 54 3.70 1.43 5.59
C ALA A 54 2.76 0.22 5.40
N ASP A 55 2.92 -0.54 4.32
CA ASP A 55 2.16 -1.77 4.06
C ASP A 55 2.50 -2.85 5.11
N VAL A 56 3.79 -3.04 5.35
CA VAL A 56 4.31 -3.95 6.38
C VAL A 56 3.71 -3.63 7.76
N LYS A 57 3.69 -2.34 8.11
CA LYS A 57 3.11 -1.87 9.38
C LYS A 57 1.61 -2.10 9.46
N ARG A 58 0.87 -1.88 8.37
CA ARG A 58 -0.57 -2.18 8.28
C ARG A 58 -0.84 -3.67 8.51
N LEU A 59 -0.01 -4.54 7.96
CA LEU A 59 -0.15 -5.99 8.10
C LEU A 59 0.13 -6.46 9.54
N LYS A 60 1.17 -5.92 10.19
CA LYS A 60 1.54 -6.24 11.59
C LYS A 60 0.55 -5.69 12.63
N HIS A 61 -0.11 -4.57 12.33
CA HIS A 61 -1.11 -3.95 13.20
C HIS A 61 -2.45 -3.83 12.47
N PRO A 62 -3.28 -4.89 12.44
CA PRO A 62 -4.59 -4.85 11.80
C PRO A 62 -5.60 -3.89 12.47
N ARG A 63 -5.16 -3.08 13.45
CA ARG A 63 -5.97 -2.02 14.04
C ARG A 63 -5.89 -0.79 13.14
N HIS A 64 -7.01 -0.50 12.49
CA HIS A 64 -7.32 0.73 11.77
C HIS A 64 -6.95 0.77 10.27
N ARG A 65 -7.55 -0.15 9.51
CA ARG A 65 -8.38 0.21 8.36
C ARG A 65 -9.24 -0.99 8.00
N GLU A 66 -10.43 -1.03 8.59
CA GLU A 66 -11.59 -1.26 7.73
C GLU A 66 -11.65 -0.07 6.76
N ASP A 67 -10.75 0.01 5.78
CA ASP A 67 -11.22 0.48 4.48
C ASP A 67 -12.13 -0.67 4.07
N SER A 68 -13.37 -0.61 4.56
CA SER A 68 -14.36 -1.66 4.36
C SER A 68 -14.30 -2.01 2.89
N ASP A 69 -14.42 -3.29 2.54
CA ASP A 69 -14.31 -3.75 1.17
C ASP A 69 -15.23 -2.96 0.20
N ALA A 70 -16.23 -2.25 0.76
CA ALA A 70 -17.04 -1.22 0.14
C ALA A 70 -16.29 0.06 -0.31
N GLU A 71 -15.39 0.64 0.49
CA GLU A 71 -14.62 1.85 0.15
C GLU A 71 -13.60 1.55 -0.95
N VAL A 72 -12.92 0.39 -0.88
CA VAL A 72 -12.04 -0.09 -1.96
C VAL A 72 -12.83 -0.32 -3.25
N ARG A 73 -14.02 -0.93 -3.16
CA ARG A 73 -14.95 -1.05 -4.31
C ARG A 73 -15.40 0.29 -4.86
N LYS A 74 -15.61 1.28 -3.99
CA LYS A 74 -16.09 2.61 -4.38
C LYS A 74 -15.01 3.35 -5.17
N VAL A 75 -13.78 3.38 -4.65
CA VAL A 75 -12.63 3.97 -5.38
C VAL A 75 -12.42 3.28 -6.73
N LEU A 76 -12.47 1.95 -6.77
CA LEU A 76 -12.32 1.20 -8.03
C LEU A 76 -13.46 1.49 -9.02
N ARG A 77 -14.70 1.60 -8.53
CA ARG A 77 -15.87 1.96 -9.35
C ARG A 77 -15.73 3.36 -9.92
N ASP A 78 -15.35 4.32 -9.09
CA ASP A 78 -15.19 5.71 -9.50
C ASP A 78 -14.10 5.84 -10.58
N GLU A 79 -13.00 5.12 -10.42
CA GLU A 79 -11.93 5.02 -11.42
C GLU A 79 -12.42 4.40 -12.75
N LEU A 80 -13.18 3.31 -12.71
CA LEU A 80 -13.78 2.66 -13.89
C LEU A 80 -14.79 3.55 -14.62
N LEU A 81 -15.60 4.31 -13.88
CA LEU A 81 -16.56 5.27 -14.45
C LEU A 81 -15.84 6.46 -15.08
N ASN A 82 -14.75 6.92 -14.47
CA ASN A 82 -13.99 8.06 -14.97
C ASN A 82 -13.12 7.71 -16.20
N GLN A 83 -12.70 6.44 -16.31
CA GLN A 83 -11.97 5.92 -17.48
C GLN A 83 -12.89 5.47 -18.63
N SER A 84 -14.17 5.20 -18.36
CA SER A 84 -15.15 4.85 -19.39
C SER A 84 -15.52 6.09 -20.21
N ARG A 85 -15.10 6.12 -21.49
CA ARG A 85 -15.44 7.11 -22.53
C ARG A 85 -16.94 7.20 -22.89
N LEU A 86 -17.85 6.91 -21.96
CA LEU A 86 -19.29 6.85 -22.17
C LEU A 86 -20.02 8.19 -21.92
N ASN A 87 -19.28 9.24 -21.54
CA ASN A 87 -19.83 10.58 -21.33
C ASN A 87 -19.53 11.57 -22.47
N GLN A 88 -19.14 11.09 -23.67
CA GLN A 88 -19.29 11.91 -24.86
C GLN A 88 -20.77 11.91 -25.24
N SER A 89 -21.42 13.05 -25.02
CA SER A 89 -22.75 13.36 -25.53
C SER A 89 -22.89 12.88 -26.97
N PRO A 90 -24.05 12.31 -27.38
CA PRO A 90 -24.26 11.97 -28.77
C PRO A 90 -24.17 13.25 -29.58
N ASP A 91 -23.20 13.31 -30.49
CA ASP A 91 -23.05 14.38 -31.47
C ASP A 91 -24.37 14.48 -32.25
N PRO A 92 -25.11 15.60 -32.19
CA PRO A 92 -26.30 15.75 -33.02
C PRO A 92 -25.82 15.87 -34.47
N GLY A 93 -25.89 14.74 -35.19
CA GLY A 93 -25.48 14.64 -36.58
C GLY A 93 -26.10 15.72 -37.48
N PRO A 94 -25.54 15.92 -38.69
CA PRO A 94 -25.85 17.07 -39.52
C PRO A 94 -27.33 17.06 -39.91
N THR A 95 -28.04 18.13 -39.56
CA THR A 95 -29.44 18.32 -39.95
C THR A 95 -29.49 18.62 -41.46
N ILE A 96 -29.77 17.60 -42.27
CA ILE A 96 -30.04 17.77 -43.71
C ILE A 96 -31.46 18.33 -43.86
N GLY A 97 -31.54 19.65 -44.02
CA GLY A 97 -32.79 20.36 -44.33
C GLY A 97 -33.24 20.06 -45.76
N PHE A 98 -34.30 19.28 -45.92
CA PHE A 98 -35.03 19.17 -47.18
C PHE A 98 -35.81 20.46 -47.45
N ARG A 99 -35.33 21.27 -48.39
CA ARG A 99 -36.05 22.42 -48.92
C ARG A 99 -37.05 21.93 -49.97
N GLN A 100 -38.34 21.89 -49.61
CA GLN A 100 -39.40 21.67 -50.59
C GLN A 100 -39.55 22.92 -51.47
N SER A 101 -39.61 22.66 -52.76
CA SER A 101 -39.80 23.61 -53.86
C SER A 101 -41.25 24.08 -53.91
N HIS A 102 -41.45 25.40 -54.04
CA HIS A 102 -42.61 26.01 -54.71
C HIS A 102 -42.17 27.36 -55.29
#